data_AF-A0A850TQ29-F1
#
_entry.id   AF-A0A850TQ29-F1
#
_cell.length_a   1.000
_cell.length_b   1.000
_cell.length_c   1.000
_cell.angle_alpha   90.00
_cell.angle_beta   90.00
_cell.angle_gamma   90.00
#
_symmetry.space_group_name_H-M   'P 1'
#
loop_
_entity.id
_entity.type
_entity.pdbx_description
1 polymer ?
#
loop_
_entity_poly.entity_id
_entity_poly.type
_entity_poly.pdbx_seq_one_letter_code
_entity_poly.pdbx_strand_id
1 'polypeptide(L)'
;FDPEHKKVCQDMKQPLSHYFINSSHNTYLIEDQFRGPSDITGYIRALKMGCRSVELDVWDGPDNEPVIYTGHTMTSQIVFRSVIDIINKYAFFASEYPLILCLENHCSIKQQKVMVQHMKKILGDKLHTQSPNIEESYLPSPESLKGKILIKA
;
A
#
# COMPACT_ATOMS: atom_id res chain seq x y z
N PHE A 1 -0.52 20.61 22.31
CA PHE A 1 -0.82 19.19 22.08
C PHE A 1 -1.94 18.81 23.04
N ASP A 2 -3.08 18.34 22.53
CA ASP A 2 -4.21 17.90 23.37
C ASP A 2 -4.13 16.38 23.63
N PRO A 3 -4.00 15.92 24.89
CA PRO A 3 -3.98 14.49 25.25
C PRO A 3 -5.16 13.67 24.75
N GLU A 4 -6.36 14.25 24.63
CA GLU A 4 -7.55 13.50 24.21
C GLU A 4 -7.47 13.09 22.73
N HIS A 5 -6.82 13.91 21.91
CA HIS A 5 -6.57 13.63 20.49
C HIS A 5 -5.39 12.65 20.26
N LYS A 6 -4.82 12.03 21.31
CA LYS A 6 -3.85 10.91 21.17
C LYS A 6 -4.50 9.61 20.72
N LYS A 7 -5.79 9.45 20.97
CA LYS A 7 -6.58 8.28 20.61
C LYS A 7 -7.55 8.67 19.49
N VAL A 8 -8.11 7.67 18.82
CA VAL A 8 -9.18 7.89 17.85
C VAL A 8 -10.38 8.49 18.59
N CYS A 9 -10.72 9.73 18.25
CA CYS A 9 -11.81 10.49 18.89
C CYS A 9 -12.86 11.00 17.89
N GLN A 10 -12.62 10.81 16.59
CA GLN A 10 -13.53 11.23 15.51
C GLN A 10 -14.51 10.10 15.16
N ASP A 11 -15.62 10.45 14.51
CA ASP A 11 -16.49 9.47 13.88
C ASP A 11 -15.74 8.82 12.71
N MET A 12 -15.55 7.50 12.76
CA MET A 12 -14.83 6.72 11.73
C MET A 12 -15.79 5.95 10.80
N LYS A 13 -17.10 6.26 10.85
CA LYS A 13 -18.15 5.60 10.08
C LYS A 13 -18.61 6.39 8.85
N GLN A 14 -18.06 7.59 8.61
CA GLN A 14 -18.34 8.35 7.39
C GLN A 14 -17.64 7.71 6.18
N PRO A 15 -18.04 8.03 4.93
CA PRO A 15 -17.34 7.57 3.74
C PRO A 15 -15.85 7.95 3.74
N LEU A 16 -14.99 7.08 3.20
CA LEU A 16 -13.53 7.33 3.11
C LEU A 16 -13.17 8.70 2.52
N SER A 17 -13.96 9.22 1.59
CA SER A 17 -13.77 10.54 0.95
C SER A 17 -13.89 11.73 1.91
N HIS A 18 -14.37 11.53 3.14
CA HIS A 18 -14.54 12.60 4.14
C HIS A 18 -13.31 12.79 5.03
N TYR A 19 -12.26 11.98 4.85
CA TYR A 19 -11.07 11.99 5.72
C TYR A 19 -9.82 12.39 4.94
N PHE A 20 -8.92 13.11 5.62
CA PHE A 20 -7.55 13.18 5.17
C PHE A 20 -6.84 11.85 5.41
N ILE A 21 -6.18 11.32 4.39
CA ILE A 21 -5.42 10.07 4.45
C ILE A 21 -3.94 10.40 4.46
N ASN A 22 -3.25 10.01 5.52
CA ASN A 22 -1.79 10.08 5.59
C ASN A 22 -1.19 9.20 4.49
N SER A 23 -0.59 9.84 3.48
CA SER A 23 -0.16 9.20 2.24
C SER A 23 1.31 9.50 1.97
N SER A 24 2.03 8.50 1.46
CA SER A 24 3.42 8.64 1.04
C SER A 24 3.52 8.47 -0.47
N HIS A 25 4.45 9.22 -1.07
CA HIS A 25 4.80 9.14 -2.49
C HIS A 25 6.17 8.48 -2.64
N ASN A 26 6.34 7.61 -3.63
CA ASN A 26 7.53 6.77 -3.86
C ASN A 26 8.07 6.16 -2.57
N THR A 27 7.22 5.42 -1.85
CA THR A 27 7.50 4.93 -0.48
C THR A 27 8.75 4.06 -0.37
N TYR A 28 9.18 3.47 -1.48
CA TYR A 28 10.38 2.64 -1.58
C TYR A 28 11.68 3.46 -1.58
N LEU A 29 11.65 4.77 -1.84
CA LEU A 29 12.84 5.61 -1.85
C LEU A 29 13.21 6.09 -0.45
N ILE A 30 14.50 5.99 -0.10
CA ILE A 30 15.02 6.43 1.21
C ILE A 30 15.70 7.80 1.14
N GLU A 31 16.08 8.25 -0.05
CA GLU A 31 16.76 9.54 -0.27
C GLU A 31 16.12 10.31 -1.43
N ASP A 32 16.89 10.82 -2.39
CA ASP A 32 16.38 11.63 -3.49
C ASP A 32 15.74 10.80 -4.62
N GLN A 33 14.89 11.44 -5.43
CA GLN A 33 14.13 10.80 -6.51
C GLN A 33 14.98 10.32 -7.70
N PHE A 34 16.23 10.76 -7.83
CA PHE A 34 17.08 10.49 -8.99
C PHE A 34 18.18 9.46 -8.70
N ARG A 35 18.71 9.42 -7.46
CA ARG A 35 19.85 8.58 -7.06
C ARG A 35 19.65 7.84 -5.76
N GLY A 36 18.59 8.13 -5.00
CA GLY A 36 18.33 7.50 -3.72
C GLY A 36 18.03 6.00 -3.88
N PRO A 37 18.60 5.12 -3.05
CA PRO A 37 18.34 3.69 -3.17
C PRO A 37 16.86 3.38 -2.88
N SER A 38 16.32 2.43 -3.64
CA SER A 38 15.05 1.79 -3.28
C SER A 38 15.35 0.73 -2.23
N ASP A 39 14.65 0.79 -1.09
CA ASP A 39 14.84 -0.16 -0.01
C ASP A 39 13.53 -0.37 0.78
N ILE A 40 13.35 -1.62 1.20
CA ILE A 40 12.16 -2.10 1.90
C ILE A 40 11.88 -1.32 3.19
N THR A 41 12.91 -0.78 3.84
CA THR A 41 12.78 -0.03 5.09
C THR A 41 11.99 1.27 4.92
N GLY A 42 11.87 1.82 3.70
CA GLY A 42 10.96 2.92 3.39
C GLY A 42 9.50 2.59 3.75
N TYR A 43 9.01 1.42 3.34
CA TYR A 43 7.68 0.93 3.71
C TYR A 43 7.54 0.70 5.21
N ILE A 44 8.55 0.11 5.86
CA ILE A 44 8.52 -0.15 7.30
C ILE A 44 8.36 1.17 8.06
N ARG A 45 9.16 2.19 7.70
CA ARG A 45 9.13 3.50 8.34
C ARG A 45 7.79 4.19 8.12
N ALA A 46 7.31 4.24 6.88
CA ALA A 46 6.03 4.86 6.55
C ALA A 46 4.87 4.24 7.33
N LEU A 47 4.79 2.91 7.37
CA LEU A 47 3.73 2.19 8.08
C LEU A 47 3.81 2.38 9.60
N LYS A 48 5.02 2.36 10.19
CA LYS A 48 5.22 2.66 11.61
C LYS A 48 4.87 4.10 11.98
N MET A 49 5.00 5.04 11.05
CA MET A 49 4.60 6.44 11.20
C MET A 49 3.10 6.67 10.91
N GLY A 50 2.32 5.61 10.70
CA GLY A 50 0.87 5.70 10.51
C GLY A 50 0.43 6.04 9.08
N CYS A 51 1.31 5.92 8.09
CA CYS A 51 0.93 6.07 6.68
C CYS A 51 -0.12 5.03 6.30
N ARG A 52 -1.20 5.44 5.63
CA ARG A 52 -2.37 4.65 5.22
C ARG A 52 -2.54 4.55 3.69
N SER A 53 -1.65 5.18 2.93
CA SER A 53 -1.57 5.01 1.47
C SER A 53 -0.11 4.98 1.04
N VAL A 54 0.34 3.85 0.50
CA VAL A 54 1.73 3.63 0.07
C VAL A 54 1.78 3.32 -1.41
N GLU A 55 2.88 3.70 -2.04
CA GLU A 55 3.09 3.63 -3.49
C GLU A 55 4.06 2.51 -3.85
N LEU A 56 3.77 1.81 -4.95
CA LEU A 56 4.54 0.69 -5.47
C LEU A 56 4.64 0.84 -7.00
N ASP A 57 5.83 1.19 -7.48
CA ASP A 57 6.10 1.31 -8.92
C ASP A 57 6.63 -0.02 -9.42
N VAL A 58 5.74 -0.82 -10.01
CA VAL A 58 6.01 -2.23 -10.27
C VAL A 58 6.34 -2.45 -11.75
N TRP A 59 7.50 -3.03 -12.00
CA TRP A 59 8.05 -3.29 -13.32
C TRP A 59 8.32 -4.79 -13.51
N ASP A 60 8.39 -5.20 -14.77
CA ASP A 60 8.83 -6.55 -15.12
C ASP A 60 10.26 -6.79 -14.63
N GLY A 61 10.45 -7.85 -13.84
CA GLY A 61 11.77 -8.29 -13.37
C GLY A 61 12.24 -9.59 -14.03
N PRO A 62 13.47 -10.02 -13.73
CA PRO A 62 14.02 -11.29 -14.22
C PRO A 62 13.25 -12.49 -13.66
N ASP A 63 13.40 -13.65 -14.31
CA ASP A 63 12.82 -14.93 -13.85
C ASP A 63 11.30 -14.89 -13.58
N ASN A 64 10.59 -13.98 -14.25
CA ASN A 64 9.15 -13.77 -14.11
C ASN A 64 8.74 -13.32 -12.69
N GLU A 65 9.63 -12.65 -11.96
CA GLU A 65 9.38 -12.06 -10.65
C GLU A 65 9.33 -10.52 -10.77
N PRO A 66 8.19 -9.86 -10.44
CA PRO A 66 8.09 -8.41 -10.52
C PRO A 66 9.02 -7.71 -9.52
N VAL A 67 9.49 -6.52 -9.91
CA VAL A 67 10.38 -5.68 -9.09
C VAL A 67 9.81 -4.28 -8.92
N ILE A 68 10.27 -3.57 -7.89
CA ILE A 68 9.92 -2.19 -7.60
C ILE A 68 11.16 -1.31 -7.66
N TYR A 69 11.08 -0.21 -8.41
CA TYR A 69 12.10 0.83 -8.50
C TYR A 69 11.56 2.05 -9.27
N THR A 70 12.26 3.18 -9.22
CA THR A 70 11.91 4.35 -10.03
C THR A 70 12.33 4.13 -11.48
N GLY A 71 11.37 4.06 -12.41
CA GLY A 71 11.64 3.90 -13.84
C GLY A 71 12.66 4.92 -14.38
N HIS A 72 13.52 4.50 -15.32
CA HIS A 72 14.53 5.35 -15.96
C HIS A 72 15.61 5.95 -15.04
N THR A 73 15.80 5.40 -13.84
CA THR A 73 16.88 5.80 -12.90
C THR A 73 17.83 4.63 -12.60
N MET A 74 18.98 4.92 -11.96
CA MET A 74 19.96 3.89 -11.52
C MET A 74 19.66 3.32 -10.13
N THR A 75 18.41 3.39 -9.67
CA THR A 75 18.03 2.97 -8.32
C THR A 75 18.09 1.45 -8.16
N SER A 76 18.38 0.99 -6.94
CA SER A 76 18.33 -0.43 -6.60
C SER A 76 16.92 -0.98 -6.83
N GLN A 77 16.84 -2.24 -7.27
CA GLN A 77 15.57 -2.94 -7.44
C GLN A 77 15.27 -3.76 -6.19
N ILE A 78 14.02 -3.71 -5.74
CA ILE A 78 13.53 -4.58 -4.66
C ILE A 78 12.46 -5.52 -5.20
N VAL A 79 12.47 -6.76 -4.73
CA VAL A 79 11.54 -7.79 -5.20
C VAL A 79 10.13 -7.48 -4.68
N PHE A 80 9.13 -7.47 -5.57
CA PHE A 80 7.74 -7.15 -5.24
C PHE A 80 7.21 -8.04 -4.12
N ARG A 81 7.45 -9.35 -4.20
CA ARG A 81 7.05 -10.31 -3.16
C ARG A 81 7.54 -9.92 -1.77
N SER A 82 8.82 -9.53 -1.65
CA SER A 82 9.41 -9.12 -0.37
C SER A 82 8.76 -7.86 0.19
N VAL A 83 8.36 -6.93 -0.67
CA VAL A 83 7.61 -5.73 -0.27
C VAL A 83 6.22 -6.09 0.23
N ILE A 84 5.50 -7.00 -0.46
CA ILE A 84 4.19 -7.48 0.00
C ILE A 84 4.29 -8.22 1.35
N ASP A 85 5.33 -9.03 1.58
CA ASP A 85 5.58 -9.68 2.88
C ASP A 85 5.74 -8.66 4.02
N ILE A 86 6.44 -7.55 3.74
CA ILE A 86 6.68 -6.49 4.72
C ILE A 86 5.42 -5.68 4.98
N ILE A 87 4.67 -5.35 3.93
CA ILE A 87 3.35 -4.73 4.05
C ILE A 87 2.45 -5.62 4.91
N ASN A 88 2.39 -6.93 4.64
CA ASN A 88 1.56 -7.86 5.42
C ASN A 88 1.87 -7.82 6.93
N LYS A 89 3.15 -7.69 7.27
CA LYS A 89 3.65 -7.63 8.65
C LYS A 89 3.34 -6.30 9.35
N TYR A 90 3.46 -5.18 8.65
CA TYR A 90 3.38 -3.84 9.26
C TYR A 90 2.12 -3.04 8.94
N ALA A 91 1.25 -3.52 8.03
CA ALA A 91 0.07 -2.80 7.56
C ALA A 91 -0.75 -2.22 8.72
N PHE A 92 -0.93 -2.99 9.80
CA PHE A 92 -1.75 -2.59 10.95
C PHE A 92 -0.97 -2.35 12.23
N PHE A 93 0.33 -2.08 12.14
CA PHE A 93 1.19 -1.88 13.32
C PHE A 93 0.82 -0.61 14.10
N ALA A 94 0.62 0.51 13.40
CA ALA A 94 0.34 1.81 14.01
C ALA A 94 -1.16 2.17 14.03
N SER A 95 -1.98 1.48 13.22
CA SER A 95 -3.40 1.77 13.02
C SER A 95 -4.13 0.56 12.45
N GLU A 96 -5.34 0.27 12.93
CA GLU A 96 -6.18 -0.84 12.44
C GLU A 96 -6.97 -0.46 11.17
N TYR A 97 -7.00 0.83 10.81
CA TYR A 97 -7.72 1.34 9.65
C TYR A 97 -7.08 0.93 8.33
N PRO A 98 -7.86 0.92 7.23
CA PRO A 98 -7.44 0.35 5.95
C PRO A 98 -6.12 0.95 5.43
N LEU A 99 -5.35 0.10 4.75
CA LEU A 99 -4.17 0.50 4.00
C LEU A 99 -4.49 0.46 2.51
N ILE A 100 -4.15 1.51 1.78
CA ILE A 100 -4.26 1.58 0.33
C ILE A 100 -2.89 1.32 -0.29
N LEU A 101 -2.81 0.35 -1.20
CA LEU A 101 -1.66 0.14 -2.07
C LEU A 101 -1.94 0.81 -3.41
N CYS A 102 -1.22 1.89 -3.70
CA CYS A 102 -1.23 2.56 -4.99
C CYS A 102 -0.21 1.87 -5.90
N LEU A 103 -0.69 1.07 -6.85
CA LEU A 103 0.15 0.36 -7.81
C LEU A 103 0.33 1.21 -9.06
N GLU A 104 1.55 1.64 -9.34
CA GLU A 104 1.94 2.14 -10.65
C GLU A 104 2.45 0.96 -11.48
N ASN A 105 1.57 0.38 -12.30
CA ASN A 105 1.80 -0.91 -12.93
C ASN A 105 2.36 -0.77 -14.36
N HIS A 106 3.65 -1.13 -14.50
CA HIS A 106 4.37 -1.20 -15.78
C HIS A 106 4.67 -2.63 -16.22
N CYS A 107 4.05 -3.62 -15.56
CA CYS A 107 4.31 -5.03 -15.82
C CYS A 107 3.55 -5.54 -17.06
N SER A 108 4.14 -6.52 -17.74
CA SER A 108 3.43 -7.32 -18.74
C SER A 108 2.29 -8.12 -18.11
N ILE A 109 1.30 -8.51 -18.92
CA ILE A 109 0.16 -9.35 -18.45
C ILE A 109 0.63 -10.64 -17.75
N LYS A 110 1.78 -11.19 -18.16
CA LYS A 110 2.37 -12.38 -17.53
C LYS A 110 2.78 -12.09 -16.09
N GLN A 111 3.49 -11.00 -15.83
CA GLN A 111 3.94 -10.63 -14.49
C GLN A 111 2.84 -10.01 -13.63
N GLN A 112 1.84 -9.34 -14.24
CA GLN A 112 0.63 -8.93 -13.51
C GLN A 112 -0.10 -10.12 -12.87
N LYS A 113 -0.16 -11.27 -13.57
CA LYS A 113 -0.70 -12.51 -12.97
C LYS A 113 0.11 -12.96 -11.76
N VAL A 114 1.44 -12.81 -11.80
CA VAL A 114 2.33 -13.11 -10.66
C VAL A 114 2.09 -12.13 -9.50
N MET A 115 1.95 -10.83 -9.77
CA MET A 115 1.60 -9.83 -8.75
C MET A 115 0.31 -10.21 -8.02
N VAL A 116 -0.74 -10.56 -8.77
CA VAL A 116 -2.03 -10.99 -8.20
C VAL A 116 -1.88 -12.27 -7.37
N GLN A 117 -1.09 -13.23 -7.82
CA GLN A 117 -0.81 -14.47 -7.08
C GLN A 117 -0.10 -14.17 -5.75
N HIS A 118 0.94 -13.35 -5.76
CA HIS A 118 1.67 -12.94 -4.55
C HIS A 118 0.75 -12.21 -3.58
N MET A 119 0.01 -11.20 -4.03
CA MET A 119 -0.91 -10.44 -3.18
C MET A 119 -1.97 -11.35 -2.55
N LYS A 120 -2.63 -12.21 -3.33
CA LYS A 120 -3.65 -13.15 -2.79
C LYS A 120 -3.04 -14.13 -1.79
N LYS A 121 -1.86 -14.70 -2.09
CA LYS A 121 -1.21 -15.70 -1.24
C LYS A 121 -0.71 -15.11 0.07
N ILE A 122 -0.12 -13.91 0.03
CA ILE A 122 0.56 -13.31 1.19
C ILE A 122 -0.42 -12.51 2.05
N LEU A 123 -1.26 -11.68 1.42
CA LEU A 123 -2.20 -10.82 2.15
C LEU A 123 -3.45 -11.60 2.61
N GLY A 124 -3.82 -12.67 1.90
CA GLY A 124 -4.97 -13.52 2.25
C GLY A 124 -6.23 -12.70 2.51
N ASP A 125 -6.86 -12.95 3.66
CA ASP A 125 -8.11 -12.27 4.06
C ASP A 125 -7.96 -10.78 4.33
N LYS A 126 -6.73 -10.25 4.46
CA LYS A 126 -6.50 -8.81 4.57
C LYS A 126 -6.75 -8.12 3.23
N LEU A 127 -6.54 -8.80 2.10
CA LEU A 127 -6.80 -8.22 0.79
C LEU A 127 -8.31 -8.05 0.60
N HIS A 128 -8.74 -6.83 0.34
CA HIS A 128 -10.13 -6.55 -0.01
C HIS A 128 -10.38 -6.92 -1.47
N THR A 129 -11.25 -7.89 -1.71
CA THR A 129 -11.56 -8.41 -3.05
C THR A 129 -13.03 -8.24 -3.42
N GLN A 130 -13.84 -7.58 -2.57
CA GLN A 130 -15.24 -7.33 -2.88
C GLN A 130 -15.32 -6.26 -3.97
N SER A 131 -16.18 -6.51 -4.95
CA SER A 131 -16.48 -5.51 -5.97
C SER A 131 -17.29 -4.36 -5.36
N PRO A 132 -17.13 -3.13 -5.86
CA PRO A 132 -18.01 -2.03 -5.49
C PRO A 132 -19.47 -2.40 -5.75
N ASN A 133 -20.33 -2.14 -4.77
CA ASN A 133 -21.76 -2.29 -4.95
C ASN A 133 -22.29 -1.12 -5.78
N ILE A 134 -22.86 -1.38 -6.94
CA ILE A 134 -23.34 -0.35 -7.88
C ILE A 134 -24.52 0.44 -7.29
N GLU A 135 -25.23 -0.14 -6.31
CA GLU A 135 -26.33 0.53 -5.61
C GLU A 135 -25.84 1.50 -4.52
N GLU A 136 -24.59 1.38 -4.08
CA GLU A 136 -24.01 2.26 -3.08
C GLU A 136 -23.52 3.56 -3.71
N SER A 137 -24.00 4.68 -3.18
CA SER A 137 -23.61 6.02 -3.66
C SER A 137 -22.33 6.56 -3.02
N TYR A 138 -21.77 5.84 -2.04
CA TYR A 138 -20.65 6.30 -1.23
C TYR A 138 -19.59 5.21 -1.07
N LEU A 139 -18.34 5.63 -0.87
CA LEU A 139 -17.26 4.72 -0.49
C LEU A 139 -17.53 4.14 0.92
N PRO A 140 -17.05 2.91 1.21
CA PRO A 140 -17.12 2.36 2.55
C PRO A 140 -16.35 3.23 3.55
N SER A 141 -16.66 3.06 4.84
CA SER A 141 -16.03 3.84 5.90
C SER A 141 -14.71 3.21 6.37
N PRO A 142 -13.82 3.99 7.01
CA PRO A 142 -12.66 3.43 7.69
C PRO A 142 -13.02 2.29 8.65
N GLU A 143 -14.14 2.43 9.38
CA GLU A 143 -14.61 1.42 10.33
C GLU A 143 -14.98 0.09 9.67
N SER A 144 -15.72 0.12 8.55
CA SER A 144 -16.12 -1.11 7.86
C SER A 144 -14.95 -1.81 7.14
N LEU A 145 -13.87 -1.07 6.88
CA LEU A 145 -12.66 -1.54 6.21
C LEU A 145 -11.49 -1.83 7.16
N LYS A 146 -11.73 -1.88 8.47
CA LYS A 146 -10.68 -2.24 9.44
C LYS A 146 -10.00 -3.56 9.09
N GLY A 147 -8.68 -3.57 9.20
CA GLY A 147 -7.84 -4.73 8.88
C GLY A 147 -7.79 -5.08 7.39
N LYS A 148 -8.31 -4.22 6.49
CA LYS A 148 -8.30 -4.46 5.05
C LYS A 148 -7.23 -3.66 4.32
N ILE A 149 -6.71 -4.28 3.26
CA ILE A 149 -5.75 -3.71 2.32
C ILE A 149 -6.47 -3.57 0.97
N LEU A 150 -6.53 -2.35 0.47
CA LEU A 150 -7.19 -1.97 -0.76
C LEU A 150 -6.15 -1.81 -1.87
N ILE A 151 -6.52 -2.14 -3.11
CA ILE A 151 -5.69 -1.89 -4.28
C ILE A 151 -6.27 -0.72 -5.06
N LYS A 152 -5.45 0.30 -5.31
CA LYS A 152 -5.68 1.35 -6.31
C LYS A 152 -4.69 1.06 -7.44
N ALA A 153 -5.19 0.80 -8.64
CA ALA A 153 -4.39 0.49 -9.83
C ALA A 153 -5.02 1.15 -11.06
#